data_AF-A0A8T4QKM7-F1
#
_entry.id   AF-A0A8T4QKM7-F1
#
_cell.length_a   1.000
_cell.length_b   1.000
_cell.length_c   1.000
_cell.angle_alpha   90.00
_cell.angle_beta   90.00
_cell.angle_gamma   90.00
#
_symmetry.space_group_name_H-M   'P 1'
#
loop_
_entity.id
_entity.type
_entity.pdbx_description
1 polymer ?
#
loop_
_entity_poly.entity_id
_entity_poly.type
_entity_poly.pdbx_seq_one_letter_code
_entity_poly.pdbx_strand_id
1 'polypeptide(L)'
;MLILYYFYLELSASKTADELDIDYGVVHRKFMQFRKRIAEYCNQEAKKLNGELEIDESYFGGRRKGNRGRGAKNKTIVFGILERKGKVHTKIVENVSAEILMNEIKNKTEKGSVIRHDKDEFAKAKNHINGIEGFWSFAKERFYKYHGINKNNYPFYLKEMEFRFNHRNENVFNLLFDICVRGLV
;
A
#
# COMPACT_ATOMS: atom_id res chain seq x y z
N MET A 1 -2.55 -21.68 10.84
CA MET A 1 -1.36 -21.67 9.96
C MET A 1 -1.76 -21.68 8.49
N LEU A 2 -2.66 -22.57 8.04
CA LEU A 2 -3.10 -22.65 6.64
C LEU A 2 -3.71 -21.35 6.09
N ILE A 3 -4.64 -20.70 6.80
CA ILE A 3 -5.22 -19.42 6.35
C ILE A 3 -4.16 -18.33 6.10
N LEU A 4 -3.08 -18.30 6.91
CA LEU A 4 -1.98 -17.34 6.71
C LEU A 4 -1.19 -17.66 5.43
N TYR A 5 -0.98 -18.95 5.13
CA TYR A 5 -0.31 -19.37 3.91
C TYR A 5 -1.09 -18.94 2.65
N TYR A 6 -2.41 -19.12 2.65
CA TYR A 6 -3.27 -18.67 1.54
C TYR A 6 -3.33 -17.14 1.44
N PHE A 7 -3.27 -16.44 2.57
CA PHE A 7 -3.11 -14.97 2.60
C PHE A 7 -1.77 -14.55 1.99
N TYR A 8 -0.68 -15.24 2.33
CA TYR A 8 0.65 -15.00 1.76
C TYR A 8 0.64 -15.17 0.24
N LEU A 9 0.02 -16.23 -0.27
CA LEU A 9 -0.18 -16.51 -1.70
C LEU A 9 -1.12 -15.53 -2.42
N GLU A 10 -1.67 -14.53 -1.72
CA GLU A 10 -2.55 -13.50 -2.28
C GLU A 10 -3.85 -14.05 -2.90
N LEU A 11 -4.37 -15.17 -2.36
CA LEU A 11 -5.65 -15.72 -2.77
C LEU A 11 -6.82 -14.93 -2.16
N SER A 12 -7.98 -14.96 -2.82
CA SER A 12 -9.18 -14.32 -2.29
C SER A 12 -9.72 -15.10 -1.07
N ALA A 13 -10.44 -14.42 -0.18
CA ALA A 13 -11.05 -15.08 0.98
C ALA A 13 -12.08 -16.14 0.55
N SER A 14 -12.78 -15.93 -0.57
CA SER A 14 -13.70 -16.93 -1.15
C SER A 14 -12.93 -18.17 -1.61
N LYS A 15 -11.92 -17.99 -2.47
CA LYS A 15 -11.14 -19.14 -2.95
C LYS A 15 -10.46 -19.89 -1.81
N THR A 16 -9.94 -19.17 -0.82
CA THR A 16 -9.32 -19.78 0.36
C THR A 16 -10.33 -20.56 1.20
N ALA A 17 -11.57 -20.08 1.31
CA ALA A 17 -12.64 -20.77 2.00
C ALA A 17 -13.01 -22.08 1.29
N ASP A 18 -13.14 -22.03 -0.04
CA ASP A 18 -13.43 -23.19 -0.88
C ASP A 18 -12.31 -24.24 -0.80
N GLU A 19 -11.05 -23.82 -0.92
CA GLU A 19 -9.87 -24.71 -0.93
C GLU A 19 -9.59 -25.36 0.43
N LEU A 20 -10.01 -24.71 1.53
CA LEU A 20 -9.81 -25.22 2.89
C LEU A 20 -11.07 -25.86 3.48
N ASP A 21 -12.19 -25.88 2.75
CA ASP A 21 -13.51 -26.32 3.22
C ASP A 21 -13.90 -25.69 4.57
N ILE A 22 -13.81 -24.35 4.64
CA ILE A 22 -14.13 -23.56 5.84
C ILE A 22 -15.04 -22.38 5.50
N ASP A 23 -15.81 -21.90 6.48
CA ASP A 23 -16.68 -20.74 6.29
C ASP A 23 -15.93 -19.49 5.79
N TYR A 24 -16.46 -18.87 4.74
CA TYR A 24 -15.96 -17.62 4.17
C TYR A 24 -15.79 -16.53 5.22
N GLY A 25 -16.77 -16.40 6.13
CA GLY A 25 -16.74 -15.41 7.19
C GLY A 25 -15.52 -15.57 8.11
N VAL A 26 -15.13 -16.81 8.43
CA VAL A 26 -13.93 -17.11 9.22
C VAL A 26 -12.67 -16.65 8.49
N VAL A 27 -12.52 -17.01 7.22
CA VAL A 27 -11.36 -16.62 6.39
C VAL A 27 -11.28 -15.11 6.27
N HIS A 28 -12.38 -14.47 5.89
CA HIS A 28 -12.44 -13.03 5.72
C HIS A 28 -12.08 -12.29 7.01
N ARG A 29 -12.62 -12.71 8.17
CA ARG A 29 -12.24 -12.14 9.48
C ARG A 29 -10.75 -12.30 9.77
N LYS A 30 -10.16 -13.46 9.47
CA LYS A 30 -8.72 -13.71 9.66
C LYS A 30 -7.86 -12.86 8.74
N PHE A 31 -8.20 -12.75 7.47
CA PHE A 31 -7.51 -11.87 6.51
C PHE A 31 -7.54 -10.41 6.98
N MET A 32 -8.68 -9.94 7.48
CA MET A 32 -8.79 -8.59 8.04
C MET A 32 -7.95 -8.42 9.32
N GLN A 33 -7.86 -9.44 10.18
CA GLN A 33 -6.97 -9.41 11.35
C GLN A 33 -5.50 -9.29 10.92
N PHE A 34 -5.07 -10.05 9.91
CA PHE A 34 -3.70 -9.97 9.38
C PHE A 34 -3.38 -8.58 8.84
N ARG A 35 -4.27 -8.00 8.02
CA ARG A 35 -4.08 -6.64 7.50
C ARG A 35 -3.99 -5.58 8.59
N LYS A 36 -4.75 -5.72 9.68
CA LYS A 36 -4.68 -4.82 10.84
C LYS A 36 -3.32 -4.90 11.53
N ARG A 37 -2.81 -6.11 11.80
CA ARG A 37 -1.48 -6.30 12.37
C ARG A 37 -0.36 -5.79 11.47
N ILE A 38 -0.48 -6.00 10.15
CA ILE A 38 0.45 -5.41 9.17
C ILE A 38 0.41 -3.88 9.25
N ALA A 39 -0.77 -3.28 9.35
CA ALA A 39 -0.90 -1.83 9.48
C ALA A 39 -0.27 -1.30 10.77
N GLU A 40 -0.44 -1.99 11.89
CA GLU A 40 0.23 -1.69 13.17
C GLU A 40 1.76 -1.74 13.01
N TYR A 41 2.28 -2.82 12.44
CA TYR A 41 3.70 -2.98 12.15
C TYR A 41 4.25 -1.84 11.27
N CYS A 42 3.61 -1.54 10.14
CA CYS A 42 4.04 -0.44 9.26
C CYS A 42 4.00 0.94 9.95
N ASN A 43 3.11 1.13 10.93
CA ASN A 43 3.03 2.37 11.70
C ASN A 43 4.13 2.46 12.76
N GLN A 44 4.60 1.34 13.33
CA GLN A 44 5.70 1.28 14.28
C GLN A 44 7.07 1.42 13.59
N GLU A 45 7.24 0.83 12.42
CA GLU A 45 8.43 0.94 11.55
C GLU A 45 8.66 2.35 10.97
N ALA A 46 7.97 3.38 11.50
CA ALA A 46 7.93 4.74 10.97
C ALA A 46 9.23 5.54 11.18
N LYS A 47 10.38 4.96 10.85
CA LYS A 47 11.60 5.71 10.60
C LYS A 47 11.32 6.74 9.50
N LYS A 48 11.86 7.94 9.68
CA LYS A 48 11.80 8.98 8.64
C LYS A 48 12.60 8.52 7.42
N LEU A 49 12.02 8.73 6.24
CA LEU A 49 12.67 8.49 4.96
C LEU A 49 13.75 9.57 4.73
N ASN A 50 14.86 9.21 4.10
CA ASN A 50 15.95 10.14 3.85
C ASN A 50 16.56 10.00 2.45
N GLY A 51 17.53 10.86 2.13
CA GLY A 51 18.21 10.84 0.84
C GLY A 51 17.34 11.37 -0.31
N GLU A 52 17.33 10.65 -1.44
CA GLU A 52 16.52 10.99 -2.61
C GLU A 52 15.11 10.40 -2.49
N LEU A 53 14.09 11.26 -2.51
CA LEU A 53 12.70 10.91 -2.33
C LEU A 53 11.88 11.24 -3.58
N GLU A 54 11.06 10.31 -4.03
CA GLU A 54 10.04 10.51 -5.06
C GLU A 54 8.68 10.64 -4.38
N ILE A 55 7.92 11.67 -4.74
CA ILE A 55 6.57 11.90 -4.21
C ILE A 55 5.54 11.94 -5.34
N ASP A 56 4.36 11.37 -5.10
CA ASP A 56 3.28 11.33 -6.08
C ASP A 56 1.92 11.04 -5.41
N GLU A 57 0.83 11.38 -6.09
CA GLU A 57 -0.54 11.04 -5.69
C GLU A 57 -1.19 10.04 -6.66
N SER A 58 -1.79 8.99 -6.10
CA SER A 58 -2.62 8.05 -6.86
C SER A 58 -4.05 8.03 -6.35
N TYR A 59 -4.99 7.86 -7.27
CA TYR A 59 -6.42 7.83 -7.01
C TYR A 59 -6.95 6.42 -7.21
N PHE A 60 -7.54 5.85 -6.17
CA PHE A 60 -8.00 4.48 -6.18
C PHE A 60 -9.49 4.35 -5.89
N GLY A 61 -10.07 3.20 -6.27
CA GLY A 61 -11.48 2.90 -6.04
C GLY A 61 -12.43 3.68 -6.97
N GLY A 62 -13.68 3.80 -6.53
CA GLY A 62 -14.82 4.27 -7.34
C GLY A 62 -15.61 3.10 -7.93
N ARG A 63 -16.95 3.13 -7.80
CA ARG A 63 -17.88 2.07 -8.24
C ARG A 63 -17.92 1.87 -9.78
N ARG A 64 -17.28 2.75 -10.56
CA ARG A 64 -17.21 2.72 -12.03
C ARG A 64 -15.81 3.11 -12.51
N LYS A 65 -15.38 2.59 -13.67
CA LYS A 65 -14.29 3.18 -14.47
C LYS A 65 -14.70 4.62 -14.82
N GLY A 66 -14.21 5.60 -14.06
CA GLY A 66 -14.43 7.03 -14.31
C GLY A 66 -13.32 7.64 -15.17
N ASN A 67 -13.48 8.90 -15.54
CA ASN A 67 -12.54 9.68 -16.34
C ASN A 67 -11.10 9.60 -15.80
N ARG A 68 -10.13 9.57 -16.72
CA ARG A 68 -8.70 9.73 -16.42
C ARG A 68 -8.46 11.16 -15.92
N GLY A 69 -7.59 11.34 -14.93
CA GLY A 69 -7.25 12.66 -14.35
C GLY A 69 -7.89 12.96 -12.99
N ARG A 70 -7.72 14.21 -12.54
CA ARG A 70 -8.25 14.75 -11.27
C ARG A 70 -9.76 14.99 -11.44
N GLY A 71 -10.61 14.20 -10.81
CA GLY A 71 -12.07 14.46 -10.84
C GLY A 71 -13.04 13.27 -10.84
N ALA A 72 -12.67 12.11 -10.29
CA ALA A 72 -13.64 11.02 -10.15
C ALA A 72 -14.27 11.00 -8.75
N LYS A 73 -15.56 11.36 -8.69
CA LYS A 73 -16.40 11.28 -7.47
C LYS A 73 -16.24 9.90 -6.81
N ASN A 74 -15.96 9.87 -5.51
CA ASN A 74 -15.77 8.66 -4.68
C ASN A 74 -14.44 7.88 -4.82
N LYS A 75 -13.38 8.46 -5.40
CA LYS A 75 -12.04 7.87 -5.29
C LYS A 75 -11.38 8.20 -3.96
N THR A 76 -10.62 7.26 -3.43
CA THR A 76 -9.70 7.47 -2.30
C THR A 76 -8.40 8.03 -2.87
N ILE A 77 -7.97 9.19 -2.36
CA ILE A 77 -6.70 9.81 -2.73
C ILE A 77 -5.62 9.25 -1.80
N VAL A 78 -4.54 8.78 -2.39
CA VAL A 78 -3.39 8.24 -1.65
C VAL A 78 -2.16 9.02 -2.07
N PHE A 79 -1.51 9.63 -1.10
CA PHE A 79 -0.19 10.23 -1.25
C PHE A 79 0.88 9.18 -0.94
N GLY A 80 1.90 9.10 -1.77
CA GLY A 80 3.04 8.21 -1.60
C GLY A 80 4.35 8.98 -1.52
N ILE A 81 5.27 8.48 -0.71
CA ILE A 81 6.65 8.95 -0.61
C ILE A 81 7.54 7.72 -0.73
N LEU A 82 8.37 7.66 -1.77
CA LEU A 82 9.31 6.58 -2.02
C LEU A 82 10.73 7.06 -1.78
N GLU A 83 11.45 6.41 -0.88
CA GLU A 83 12.91 6.51 -0.81
C GLU A 83 13.54 5.69 -1.94
N ARG A 84 14.40 6.30 -2.76
CA ARG A 84 15.01 5.59 -3.90
C ARG A 84 15.82 4.39 -3.42
N LYS A 85 15.52 3.22 -3.98
CA LYS A 85 16.06 1.91 -3.56
C LYS A 85 15.75 1.54 -2.10
N GLY A 86 14.86 2.26 -1.44
CA GLY A 86 14.45 2.05 -0.07
C GLY A 86 12.97 1.66 0.04
N LYS A 87 12.32 2.19 1.08
CA LYS A 87 10.92 1.89 1.39
C LYS A 87 9.97 2.94 0.81
N VAL A 88 8.74 2.52 0.53
CA VAL A 88 7.61 3.40 0.24
C VAL A 88 6.79 3.62 1.50
N HIS A 89 6.30 4.83 1.68
CA HIS A 89 5.30 5.20 2.66
C HIS A 89 4.05 5.71 1.94
N THR A 90 2.88 5.29 2.41
CA THR A 90 1.59 5.70 1.88
C THR A 90 0.67 6.28 2.95
N LYS A 91 -0.09 7.30 2.54
CA LYS A 91 -1.07 7.98 3.38
C LYS A 91 -2.32 8.29 2.57
N ILE A 92 -3.48 7.95 3.10
CA ILE A 92 -4.75 8.43 2.54
C ILE A 92 -4.92 9.90 2.95
N VAL A 93 -5.17 10.75 1.97
CA VAL A 93 -5.37 12.19 2.16
C VAL A 93 -6.77 12.59 1.72
N GLU A 94 -7.32 13.62 2.35
CA GLU A 94 -8.65 14.14 2.02
C GLU A 94 -8.65 14.93 0.70
N ASN A 95 -7.55 15.62 0.40
CA ASN A 95 -7.33 16.38 -0.82
C ASN A 95 -5.82 16.53 -1.07
N VAL A 96 -5.46 17.10 -2.22
CA VAL A 96 -4.07 17.28 -2.68
C VAL A 96 -3.60 18.73 -2.51
N SER A 97 -4.03 19.41 -1.44
CA SER A 97 -3.56 20.77 -1.15
C SER A 97 -2.06 20.76 -0.80
N ALA A 98 -1.36 21.82 -1.20
CA ALA A 98 0.05 21.97 -0.88
C ALA A 98 0.32 21.86 0.63
N GLU A 99 -0.58 22.39 1.46
CA GLU A 99 -0.48 22.31 2.92
C GLU A 99 -0.45 20.86 3.43
N ILE A 100 -1.43 20.04 3.03
CA ILE A 100 -1.53 18.65 3.47
C ILE A 100 -0.30 17.86 3.03
N LEU A 101 0.08 17.99 1.75
CA LEU A 101 1.22 17.26 1.20
C LEU A 101 2.53 17.69 1.87
N MET A 102 2.75 18.99 2.07
CA MET A 102 3.94 19.50 2.74
C MET A 102 4.01 19.09 4.22
N ASN A 103 2.87 19.00 4.91
CA ASN A 103 2.82 18.50 6.28
C ASN A 103 3.20 17.01 6.34
N GLU A 104 2.66 16.19 5.44
CA GLU A 104 3.02 14.77 5.37
C GLU A 104 4.50 14.55 5.03
N ILE A 105 5.04 15.32 4.08
CA ILE A 105 6.48 15.32 3.76
C ILE A 105 7.28 15.65 5.02
N LYS A 106 7.02 16.78 5.69
CA LYS A 106 7.78 17.18 6.89
C LYS A 106 7.72 16.15 8.02
N ASN A 107 6.57 15.47 8.16
CA ASN A 107 6.37 14.45 9.19
C ASN A 107 7.15 13.17 8.87
N LYS A 108 7.27 12.80 7.59
CA LYS A 108 7.79 11.51 7.16
C LYS A 108 9.20 11.54 6.59
N THR A 109 9.80 12.71 6.39
CA THR A 109 11.15 12.83 5.82
C THR A 109 12.12 13.50 6.80
N GLU A 110 13.41 13.15 6.67
CA GLU A 110 14.49 13.83 7.38
C GLU A 110 14.79 15.19 6.74
N LYS A 111 15.17 16.18 7.56
CA LYS A 111 15.62 17.49 7.06
C LYS A 111 16.85 17.30 6.16
N GLY A 112 16.86 17.94 5.01
CA GLY A 112 17.95 17.84 4.02
C GLY A 112 17.76 16.77 2.95
N SER A 113 16.64 16.03 2.96
CA SER A 113 16.28 15.11 1.88
C SER A 113 15.99 15.88 0.57
N VAL A 114 16.36 15.29 -0.57
CA VAL A 114 16.10 15.84 -1.90
C VAL A 114 14.79 15.26 -2.42
N ILE A 115 13.81 16.12 -2.67
CA ILE A 115 12.47 15.69 -3.10
C ILE A 115 12.32 15.91 -4.61
N ARG A 116 11.92 14.86 -5.31
CA ARG A 116 11.55 14.88 -6.72
C ARG A 116 10.05 14.65 -6.85
N HIS A 117 9.39 15.45 -7.68
CA HIS A 117 7.98 15.32 -7.97
C HIS A 117 7.79 15.24 -9.50
N ASP A 118 6.84 14.42 -9.95
CA ASP A 118 6.64 14.04 -11.35
C ASP A 118 6.39 15.23 -12.31
N LYS A 119 6.02 16.40 -11.78
CA LYS A 119 5.89 17.63 -12.59
C LYS A 119 7.22 18.20 -13.09
N ASP A 120 8.35 17.79 -12.51
CA ASP A 120 9.66 18.37 -12.84
C ASP A 120 10.40 17.62 -13.95
N GLU A 121 9.94 16.43 -14.39
CA GLU A 121 10.62 15.66 -15.44
C GLU A 121 9.65 14.96 -16.42
N PHE A 122 9.11 15.71 -17.38
CA PHE A 122 8.75 15.15 -18.71
C PHE A 122 10.01 14.75 -19.52
N ALA A 123 11.04 14.25 -18.86
CA ALA A 123 12.36 14.01 -19.43
C ALA A 123 12.77 12.55 -19.24
N LYS A 124 12.45 11.75 -20.27
CA LYS A 124 13.31 10.68 -20.79
C LYS A 124 13.75 9.59 -19.80
N ALA A 125 12.96 8.52 -19.63
CA ALA A 125 13.48 7.15 -19.64
C ALA A 125 12.37 6.11 -19.72
N LYS A 126 12.52 5.15 -20.64
CA LYS A 126 11.67 3.96 -20.86
C LYS A 126 11.61 2.95 -19.70
N ASN A 127 11.97 3.33 -18.47
CA ASN A 127 12.18 2.41 -17.34
C ASN A 127 11.41 2.81 -16.06
N HIS A 128 10.12 3.10 -16.19
CA HIS A 128 9.17 3.41 -15.09
C HIS A 128 8.94 2.28 -14.05
N ILE A 129 9.74 1.20 -14.07
CA ILE A 129 9.55 0.02 -13.24
C ILE A 129 10.11 0.22 -11.81
N ASN A 130 11.07 1.14 -11.63
CA ASN A 130 11.84 1.29 -10.38
C ASN A 130 11.47 2.51 -9.51
N GLY A 131 10.52 3.35 -9.93
CA GLY A 131 10.08 4.55 -9.21
C GLY A 131 8.74 4.38 -8.49
N ILE A 132 8.20 5.48 -7.95
CA ILE A 132 6.91 5.47 -7.21
C ILE A 132 5.73 5.00 -8.08
N GLU A 133 5.79 5.24 -9.40
CA GLU A 133 4.84 4.69 -10.36
C GLU A 133 4.83 3.15 -10.42
N GLY A 134 6.00 2.53 -10.21
CA GLY A 134 6.14 1.09 -10.11
C GLY A 134 5.36 0.54 -8.92
N PHE A 135 5.41 1.24 -7.78
CA PHE A 135 4.58 0.91 -6.61
C PHE A 135 3.08 1.10 -6.90
N TRP A 136 2.69 2.16 -7.60
CA TRP A 136 1.28 2.35 -7.96
C TRP A 136 0.76 1.27 -8.89
N SER A 137 1.56 0.85 -9.86
CA SER A 137 1.24 -0.27 -10.75
C SER A 137 1.06 -1.56 -9.95
N PHE A 138 2.01 -1.86 -9.05
CA PHE A 138 1.97 -3.01 -8.15
C PHE A 138 0.69 -3.05 -7.28
N ALA A 139 0.30 -1.90 -6.70
CA ALA A 139 -0.87 -1.80 -5.84
C ALA A 139 -2.19 -1.87 -6.63
N LYS A 140 -2.27 -1.21 -7.79
CA LYS A 140 -3.46 -1.23 -8.66
C LYS A 140 -3.78 -2.64 -9.13
N GLU A 141 -2.78 -3.40 -9.59
CA GLU A 141 -2.96 -4.78 -10.04
C GLU A 141 -3.65 -5.64 -8.96
N ARG A 142 -3.20 -5.52 -7.71
CA ARG A 142 -3.77 -6.24 -6.57
C ARG A 142 -5.15 -5.73 -6.19
N PHE A 143 -5.37 -4.42 -6.20
CA PHE A 143 -6.67 -3.85 -5.88
C PHE A 143 -7.77 -4.19 -6.88
N TYR A 144 -7.43 -4.40 -8.15
CA TYR A 144 -8.40 -4.89 -9.13
C TYR A 144 -8.99 -6.26 -8.78
N LYS A 145 -8.24 -7.12 -8.07
CA LYS A 145 -8.69 -8.46 -7.66
C LYS A 145 -9.77 -8.44 -6.56
N TYR A 146 -9.88 -7.35 -5.80
CA TYR A 146 -10.81 -7.27 -4.67
C TYR A 146 -12.24 -6.87 -5.07
N HIS A 147 -12.51 -6.57 -6.35
CA HIS A 147 -13.85 -6.23 -6.86
C HIS A 147 -14.64 -5.18 -6.04
N GLY A 148 -13.92 -4.29 -5.35
CA GLY A 148 -14.47 -3.25 -4.48
C GLY A 148 -14.13 -3.45 -3.01
N ILE A 149 -13.47 -2.46 -2.42
CA ILE A 149 -13.09 -2.46 -1.00
C ILE A 149 -13.99 -1.47 -0.26
N ASN A 150 -14.55 -1.87 0.89
CA ASN A 150 -15.25 -0.94 1.77
C ASN A 150 -14.29 0.18 2.20
N LYS A 151 -14.72 1.44 2.11
CA LYS A 151 -13.90 2.62 2.44
C LYS A 151 -13.25 2.52 3.83
N ASN A 152 -13.94 1.97 4.82
CA ASN A 152 -13.41 1.82 6.19
C ASN A 152 -12.28 0.80 6.28
N ASN A 153 -12.23 -0.16 5.37
CA ASN A 153 -11.17 -1.17 5.32
C ASN A 153 -10.00 -0.75 4.43
N TYR A 154 -10.20 0.24 3.57
CA TYR A 154 -9.22 0.71 2.60
C TYR A 154 -7.82 0.99 3.18
N PRO A 155 -7.69 1.64 4.36
CA PRO A 155 -6.37 1.84 4.97
C PRO A 155 -5.59 0.55 5.21
N PHE A 156 -6.26 -0.54 5.62
CA PHE A 156 -5.60 -1.82 5.92
C PHE A 156 -5.14 -2.53 4.64
N TYR A 157 -5.93 -2.44 3.56
CA TYR A 157 -5.52 -2.97 2.26
C TYR A 157 -4.33 -2.20 1.69
N LEU A 158 -4.32 -0.87 1.85
CA LEU A 158 -3.20 -0.04 1.42
C LEU A 158 -1.92 -0.37 2.19
N LYS A 159 -2.01 -0.55 3.51
CA LYS A 159 -0.86 -0.96 4.33
C LYS A 159 -0.36 -2.36 4.01
N GLU A 160 -1.24 -3.28 3.59
CA GLU A 160 -0.79 -4.56 3.04
C GLU A 160 0.08 -4.37 1.78
N MET A 161 -0.31 -3.45 0.87
CA MET A 161 0.49 -3.18 -0.34
C MET A 161 1.83 -2.55 -0.01
N GLU A 162 1.84 -1.56 0.89
CA GLU A 162 3.07 -0.92 1.41
C GLU A 162 4.02 -1.97 1.99
N PHE A 163 3.52 -2.83 2.87
CA PHE A 163 4.30 -3.92 3.48
C PHE A 163 4.87 -4.87 2.42
N ARG A 164 4.02 -5.43 1.55
CA ARG A 164 4.47 -6.40 0.55
C ARG A 164 5.49 -5.80 -0.41
N PHE A 165 5.32 -4.53 -0.78
CA PHE A 165 6.28 -3.85 -1.64
C PHE A 165 7.61 -3.64 -0.91
N ASN A 166 7.59 -3.14 0.33
CA ASN A 166 8.81 -2.86 1.10
C ASN A 166 9.62 -4.12 1.39
N HIS A 167 8.97 -5.25 1.60
CA HIS A 167 9.60 -6.52 1.93
C HIS A 167 9.68 -7.49 0.75
N ARG A 168 9.49 -7.02 -0.50
CA ARG A 168 9.44 -7.86 -1.71
C ARG A 168 10.69 -8.71 -1.99
N ASN A 169 11.82 -8.30 -1.42
CA ASN A 169 13.10 -8.99 -1.54
C ASN A 169 13.47 -9.81 -0.28
N GLU A 170 12.54 -9.92 0.67
CA GLU A 170 12.72 -10.64 1.94
C GLU A 170 11.82 -11.88 1.99
N ASN A 171 11.97 -12.69 3.05
CA ASN A 171 11.04 -13.79 3.31
C ASN A 171 9.73 -13.25 3.91
N VAL A 172 8.83 -12.80 3.03
CA VAL A 172 7.53 -12.22 3.41
C VAL A 172 6.69 -13.19 4.24
N PHE A 173 6.77 -14.51 3.99
CA PHE A 173 5.99 -15.47 4.78
C PHE A 173 6.45 -15.51 6.24
N ASN A 174 7.76 -15.52 6.48
CA ASN A 174 8.30 -15.48 7.84
C ASN A 174 7.91 -14.19 8.56
N LEU A 175 8.03 -13.03 7.90
CA LEU A 175 7.59 -11.76 8.47
C LEU A 175 6.09 -11.77 8.80
N LEU A 176 5.25 -12.25 7.88
CA LEU A 176 3.82 -12.40 8.13
C LEU A 176 3.56 -13.33 9.32
N PHE A 177 4.32 -14.40 9.49
CA PHE A 177 4.18 -15.31 10.62
C PHE A 177 4.54 -14.63 11.94
N ASP A 178 5.66 -13.90 11.98
CA ASP A 178 6.11 -13.19 13.18
C ASP A 178 5.12 -12.09 13.59
N ILE A 179 4.65 -11.28 12.64
CA ILE A 179 3.64 -10.23 12.84
C ILE A 179 2.28 -10.84 13.23
N CYS A 180 1.77 -11.76 12.41
CA CYS A 180 0.37 -12.16 12.45
C CYS A 180 0.07 -13.32 13.40
N VAL A 181 1.09 -14.09 13.80
CA VAL A 181 0.92 -15.27 14.65
C VAL A 181 1.65 -15.08 15.96
N ARG A 182 2.97 -14.83 15.93
CA ARG A 182 3.76 -14.70 17.16
C ARG A 182 3.55 -13.37 17.87
N GLY A 183 3.14 -12.32 17.14
CA GLY A 183 3.04 -10.97 17.69
C GLY A 183 4.41 -10.40 18.05
N LEU A 184 5.46 -10.84 17.35
CA LEU A 184 6.85 -10.46 17.60
C LEU A 184 7.27 -9.32 16.68
N VAL A 185 6.64 -8.15 16.81
CA VAL A 185 7.19 -6.88 16.33
C VAL A 185 6.57 -5.71 17.05
#